data_AF-H1V357-F1
#
_entry.id   AF-H1V357-F1
#
_cell.length_a   1.000
_cell.length_b   1.000
_cell.length_c   1.000
_cell.angle_alpha   90.00
_cell.angle_beta   90.00
_cell.angle_gamma   90.00
#
_symmetry.space_group_name_H-M   'P 1'
#
loop_
_entity.id
_entity.type
_entity.pdbx_description
1 polymer ?
#
loop_
_entity_poly.entity_id
_entity_poly.type
_entity_poly.pdbx_seq_one_letter_code
_entity_poly.pdbx_strand_id
1 'polypeptide(L)'
;MSGTLPPAAYDTSHVTQFEKYVQLPEKYLHNNQPAHTLAYLTALHVHTISTIPYENLSLHYSKTRVVDLDPQRLFQKLVTDGRGRDGYCMEVSIFFNHILRALGFQAYMTGVRIRLRKDGVPSGDHIGWTHMVSIVALPDGSQHMIDVAFGGDGATKPIPLLHGQAVQNLGPQEVRL
;
A
#
# COMPACT_ATOMS: atom_id res chain seq x y z
N MET A 1 5.11 -20.65 8.78
CA MET A 1 5.12 -21.29 7.44
C MET A 1 6.24 -20.66 6.64
N SER A 2 7.34 -21.39 6.42
CA SER A 2 8.50 -20.93 5.64
C SER A 2 8.27 -21.21 4.16
N GLY A 3 7.29 -20.53 3.55
CA GLY A 3 7.14 -20.50 2.09
C GLY A 3 8.04 -19.40 1.55
N THR A 4 8.94 -19.73 0.61
CA THR A 4 9.65 -18.72 -0.17
C THR A 4 8.63 -17.82 -0.84
N LEU A 5 8.62 -16.54 -0.48
CA LEU A 5 7.77 -15.57 -1.15
C LEU A 5 8.15 -15.56 -2.64
N PRO A 6 7.19 -15.34 -3.56
CA PRO A 6 7.52 -15.21 -4.97
C PRO A 6 8.58 -14.10 -5.18
N PRO A 7 9.20 -14.01 -6.36
CA PRO A 7 10.07 -12.88 -6.67
C PRO A 7 9.26 -11.58 -6.86
N ALA A 8 9.83 -10.45 -6.47
CA ALA A 8 9.27 -9.14 -6.80
C ALA A 8 9.34 -8.93 -8.33
N ALA A 9 8.37 -8.20 -8.89
CA ALA A 9 8.40 -7.83 -10.30
C ALA A 9 9.35 -6.65 -10.58
N TYR A 10 9.74 -5.92 -9.54
CA TYR A 10 10.55 -4.72 -9.63
C TYR A 10 12.00 -4.99 -9.23
N ASP A 11 12.91 -4.31 -9.93
CA ASP A 11 14.35 -4.29 -9.65
C ASP A 11 14.77 -2.99 -8.95
N THR A 12 16.07 -2.79 -8.77
CA THR A 12 16.63 -1.59 -8.13
C THR A 12 16.39 -0.30 -8.90
N SER A 13 16.25 -0.35 -10.23
CA SER A 13 15.92 0.83 -11.05
C SER A 13 14.51 1.32 -10.75
N HIS A 14 13.56 0.39 -10.64
CA HIS A 14 12.19 0.68 -10.24
C HIS A 14 12.13 1.26 -8.83
N VAL A 15 12.85 0.67 -7.88
CA VAL A 15 12.93 1.18 -6.50
C VAL A 15 13.46 2.62 -6.48
N THR A 16 14.56 2.90 -7.18
CA THR A 16 15.16 4.24 -7.25
C THR A 16 14.15 5.27 -7.79
N GLN A 17 13.43 4.92 -8.86
CA GLN A 17 12.42 5.80 -9.46
C GLN A 17 11.23 6.03 -8.52
N PHE A 18 10.76 4.99 -7.84
CA PHE A 18 9.70 5.09 -6.84
C PHE A 18 10.10 6.00 -5.67
N GLU A 19 11.27 5.78 -5.07
CA GLU A 19 11.75 6.57 -3.94
C GLU A 19 11.87 8.05 -4.29
N LYS A 20 12.37 8.35 -5.49
CA LYS A 20 12.41 9.71 -6.02
C LYS A 20 11.00 10.29 -6.21
N TYR A 21 10.09 9.50 -6.77
CA TYR A 21 8.72 9.93 -7.05
C TYR A 21 7.95 10.28 -5.77
N VAL A 22 8.02 9.43 -4.74
CA VAL A 22 7.38 9.68 -3.43
C VAL A 22 8.18 10.62 -2.52
N GLN A 23 9.29 11.16 -3.01
CA GLN A 23 10.18 12.07 -2.28
C GLN A 23 10.61 11.49 -0.93
N LEU A 24 11.03 10.23 -0.94
CA LEU A 24 11.43 9.53 0.27
C LEU A 24 12.67 10.20 0.89
N PRO A 25 12.73 10.41 2.22
CA PRO A 25 13.87 11.07 2.86
C PRO A 25 15.18 10.31 2.62
N GLU A 26 16.29 11.02 2.47
CA GLU A 26 17.60 10.43 2.12
C GLU A 26 17.99 9.24 3.01
N LYS A 27 17.78 9.35 4.32
CA LYS A 27 18.10 8.27 5.28
C LYS A 27 17.33 6.95 5.04
N TYR A 28 16.27 6.97 4.25
CA TYR A 28 15.43 5.83 3.93
C TYR A 28 15.58 5.36 2.47
N LEU A 29 16.46 5.98 1.67
CA LEU A 29 16.75 5.48 0.33
C LEU A 29 17.46 4.12 0.41
N HIS A 30 17.07 3.15 -0.41
CA HIS A 30 17.62 1.80 -0.39
C HIS A 30 19.14 1.75 -0.57
N ASN A 31 19.72 2.69 -1.34
CA ASN A 31 21.17 2.82 -1.52
C ASN A 31 21.92 3.15 -0.23
N ASN A 32 21.23 3.75 0.75
CA ASN A 32 21.76 4.01 2.09
C ASN A 32 21.53 2.84 3.07
N GLN A 33 21.00 1.71 2.57
CA GLN A 33 20.79 0.46 3.30
C GLN A 33 20.09 0.65 4.66
N PRO A 34 18.91 1.32 4.71
CA PRO A 34 18.17 1.48 5.95
C PRO A 34 17.79 0.11 6.52
N ALA A 35 17.90 -0.03 7.84
CA ALA A 35 17.39 -1.21 8.53
C ALA A 35 15.87 -1.34 8.32
N HIS A 36 15.39 -2.55 8.06
CA HIS A 36 13.96 -2.89 7.92
C HIS A 36 13.23 -2.74 9.26
N THR A 37 12.97 -1.50 9.65
CA THR A 37 12.35 -1.12 10.92
C THR A 37 10.94 -0.58 10.68
N LEU A 38 10.14 -0.49 11.74
CA LEU A 38 8.83 0.16 11.67
C LEU A 38 8.94 1.61 11.20
N ALA A 39 10.02 2.33 11.55
CA ALA A 39 10.23 3.70 11.10
C ALA A 39 10.42 3.79 9.58
N TYR A 40 11.18 2.87 8.99
CA TYR A 40 11.35 2.81 7.54
C TYR A 40 10.03 2.44 6.83
N LEU A 41 9.33 1.42 7.34
CA LEU A 41 8.04 1.00 6.80
C LEU A 41 6.97 2.11 6.90
N THR A 42 7.00 2.88 7.98
CA THR A 42 6.12 4.05 8.17
C THR A 42 6.44 5.16 7.18
N ALA A 43 7.72 5.45 6.93
CA ALA A 43 8.10 6.44 5.93
C ALA A 43 7.62 6.05 4.54
N LEU A 44 7.80 4.79 4.14
CA LEU A 44 7.28 4.27 2.87
C LEU A 44 5.75 4.42 2.78
N HIS A 45 5.02 4.05 3.82
CA HIS A 45 3.56 4.18 3.87
C HIS A 45 3.13 5.64 3.71
N VAL A 46 3.61 6.54 4.58
CA VAL A 46 3.20 7.94 4.63
C VAL A 46 3.51 8.67 3.33
N HIS A 47 4.71 8.48 2.78
CA HIS A 47 5.11 9.11 1.53
C HIS A 47 4.31 8.57 0.34
N THR A 48 3.94 7.29 0.36
CA THR A 48 3.08 6.70 -0.68
C THR A 48 1.69 7.30 -0.66
N ILE A 49 1.00 7.27 0.49
CA ILE A 49 -0.39 7.78 0.59
C ILE A 49 -0.49 9.30 0.39
N SER A 50 0.62 10.02 0.60
CA SER A 50 0.67 11.48 0.38
C SER A 50 1.04 11.87 -1.05
N THR A 51 1.54 10.93 -1.86
CA THR A 51 2.02 11.21 -3.22
C THR A 51 1.20 10.53 -4.31
N ILE A 52 0.73 9.30 -4.06
CA ILE A 52 -0.11 8.53 -4.99
C ILE A 52 -1.56 8.72 -4.56
N PRO A 53 -2.34 9.56 -5.27
CA PRO A 53 -3.75 9.68 -4.95
C PRO A 53 -4.54 8.37 -5.17
N TYR A 54 -5.80 8.36 -4.77
CA TYR A 54 -6.67 7.19 -4.91
C TYR A 54 -7.85 7.56 -5.79
N GLU A 55 -8.03 6.88 -6.93
CA GLU A 55 -9.00 7.25 -7.97
C GLU A 55 -9.58 6.03 -8.71
N ASN A 56 -10.70 6.24 -9.39
CA ASN A 56 -11.35 5.25 -10.26
C ASN A 56 -11.77 5.81 -11.65
N LEU A 57 -11.27 6.96 -12.06
CA LEU A 57 -11.42 7.60 -13.37
C LEU A 57 -11.13 6.66 -14.53
N SER A 58 -10.15 5.76 -14.41
CA SER A 58 -9.89 4.76 -15.47
C SER A 58 -11.08 3.81 -15.68
N LEU A 59 -11.86 3.48 -14.65
CA LEU A 59 -13.08 2.67 -14.78
C LEU A 59 -14.20 3.43 -15.50
N HIS A 60 -14.28 4.75 -15.31
CA HIS A 60 -15.35 5.58 -15.87
C HIS A 60 -15.03 6.08 -17.29
N TYR A 61 -13.77 6.45 -17.55
CA TYR A 61 -13.38 7.25 -18.72
C TYR A 61 -12.37 6.58 -19.66
N SER A 62 -11.82 5.41 -19.32
CA SER A 62 -10.99 4.70 -20.29
C SER A 62 -11.85 4.16 -21.43
N LYS A 63 -11.36 4.27 -22.67
CA LYS A 63 -12.06 3.78 -23.86
C LYS A 63 -12.34 2.28 -23.79
N THR A 64 -11.46 1.53 -23.14
CA THR A 64 -11.53 0.07 -23.00
C THR A 64 -12.28 -0.38 -21.75
N ARG A 65 -12.39 0.47 -20.71
CA ARG A 65 -12.91 0.12 -19.38
C ARG A 65 -12.20 -1.08 -18.73
N VAL A 66 -10.95 -1.31 -19.13
CA VAL A 66 -10.10 -2.37 -18.60
C VAL A 66 -9.12 -1.78 -17.60
N VAL A 67 -9.05 -2.39 -16.42
CA VAL A 67 -8.00 -2.14 -15.42
C VAL A 67 -6.93 -3.22 -15.59
N ASP A 68 -5.70 -2.79 -15.83
CA ASP A 68 -4.55 -3.68 -15.97
C ASP A 68 -3.86 -3.83 -14.62
N LEU A 69 -3.61 -5.07 -14.21
CA LEU A 69 -2.98 -5.41 -12.94
C LEU A 69 -1.55 -5.94 -13.12
N ASP A 70 -1.02 -5.94 -14.34
CA ASP A 70 0.38 -6.27 -14.58
C ASP A 70 1.30 -5.27 -13.84
N PRO A 71 2.22 -5.75 -12.99
CA PRO A 71 3.06 -4.86 -12.20
C PRO A 71 3.88 -3.86 -13.02
N GLN A 72 4.34 -4.21 -14.22
CA GLN A 72 5.12 -3.28 -15.05
C GLN A 72 4.23 -2.15 -15.59
N ARG A 73 3.02 -2.50 -16.02
CA ARG A 73 2.01 -1.52 -16.43
C ARG A 73 1.58 -0.61 -15.30
N LEU A 74 1.40 -1.17 -14.10
CA LEU A 74 1.10 -0.40 -12.90
C LEU A 74 2.22 0.60 -12.57
N PHE A 75 3.48 0.17 -12.64
CA PHE A 75 4.62 1.05 -12.40
C PHE A 75 4.66 2.20 -13.41
N GLN A 76 4.53 1.88 -14.70
CA GLN A 76 4.47 2.89 -15.76
C GLN A 76 3.35 3.90 -15.50
N LYS A 77 2.15 3.41 -15.16
CA LYS A 77 0.97 4.25 -14.91
C LYS A 77 1.16 5.18 -13.72
N LEU A 78 1.60 4.63 -12.58
CA LEU A 78 1.64 5.34 -11.29
C LEU A 78 2.87 6.24 -11.14
N VAL A 79 4.03 5.83 -11.67
CA VAL A 79 5.31 6.52 -11.42
C VAL A 79 5.79 7.27 -12.67
N THR A 80 5.80 6.61 -13.83
CA THR A 80 6.52 7.13 -15.02
C THR A 80 5.69 8.07 -15.88
N ASP A 81 4.40 7.79 -16.07
CA ASP A 81 3.58 8.50 -17.04
C ASP A 81 3.35 9.98 -16.69
N GLY A 82 3.59 10.39 -15.45
CA GLY A 82 3.55 11.81 -15.04
C GLY A 82 2.18 12.48 -15.19
N ARG A 83 1.11 11.69 -15.37
CA ARG A 83 -0.24 12.18 -15.67
C ARG A 83 -1.04 12.61 -14.43
N GLY A 84 -0.48 12.46 -13.23
CA GLY A 84 -1.23 12.60 -11.97
C GLY A 84 -2.44 11.66 -11.91
N ARG A 85 -2.30 10.45 -12.47
CA ARG A 85 -3.34 9.43 -12.48
C ARG A 85 -2.94 8.31 -11.54
N ASP A 86 -3.93 7.73 -10.87
CA ASP A 86 -3.67 6.77 -9.82
C ASP A 86 -4.29 5.42 -10.12
N GLY A 87 -4.54 4.63 -9.09
CA GLY A 87 -5.16 3.33 -9.19
C GLY A 87 -6.26 3.14 -8.17
N TYR A 88 -7.22 2.31 -8.54
CA TYR A 88 -8.15 1.74 -7.58
C TYR A 88 -7.40 0.77 -6.64
N CYS A 89 -8.05 0.26 -5.59
CA CYS A 89 -7.37 -0.40 -4.49
C CYS A 89 -6.41 -1.52 -4.89
N MET A 90 -6.79 -2.34 -5.88
CA MET A 90 -5.97 -3.46 -6.35
C MET A 90 -4.69 -2.99 -7.05
N GLU A 91 -4.77 -1.92 -7.84
CA GLU A 91 -3.64 -1.39 -8.61
C GLU A 91 -2.53 -0.89 -7.67
N VAL A 92 -2.89 -0.03 -6.71
CA VAL A 92 -1.92 0.56 -5.78
C VAL A 92 -1.41 -0.49 -4.79
N SER A 93 -2.27 -1.40 -4.31
CA SER A 93 -1.85 -2.46 -3.37
C SER A 93 -0.87 -3.46 -4.01
N ILE A 94 -1.12 -3.89 -5.25
CA ILE A 94 -0.23 -4.81 -5.98
C ILE A 94 1.11 -4.14 -6.24
N PHE A 95 1.08 -2.91 -6.79
CA PHE A 95 2.26 -2.08 -7.00
C PHE A 95 3.09 -1.98 -5.72
N PHE A 96 2.47 -1.55 -4.62
CA PHE A 96 3.20 -1.29 -3.38
C PHE A 96 3.74 -2.56 -2.74
N ASN A 97 3.02 -3.69 -2.81
CA ASN A 97 3.53 -4.97 -2.35
C ASN A 97 4.78 -5.42 -3.12
N HIS A 98 4.83 -5.18 -4.44
CA HIS A 98 6.03 -5.46 -5.22
C HIS A 98 7.20 -4.53 -4.87
N ILE A 99 6.95 -3.26 -4.56
CA ILE A 99 7.97 -2.34 -4.04
C ILE A 99 8.53 -2.84 -2.71
N LEU A 100 7.67 -3.19 -1.74
CA LEU A 100 8.10 -3.73 -0.45
C LEU A 100 9.00 -4.96 -0.61
N ARG A 101 8.62 -5.87 -1.51
CA ARG A 101 9.39 -7.10 -1.78
C ARG A 101 10.71 -6.82 -2.49
N ALA A 102 10.73 -5.86 -3.42
CA ALA A 102 11.98 -5.42 -4.09
C ALA A 102 12.94 -4.77 -3.10
N LEU A 103 12.41 -4.09 -2.08
CA LEU A 103 13.16 -3.54 -0.95
C LEU A 103 13.62 -4.59 0.07
N GLY A 104 13.25 -5.86 -0.10
CA GLY A 104 13.64 -6.96 0.78
C GLY A 104 12.75 -7.16 2.00
N PHE A 105 11.61 -6.46 2.11
CA PHE A 105 10.64 -6.75 3.18
C PHE A 105 9.96 -8.10 2.96
N GLN A 106 9.72 -8.81 4.05
CA GLN A 106 8.88 -10.00 4.06
C GLN A 106 7.40 -9.59 4.02
N ALA A 107 6.89 -9.36 2.80
CA ALA A 107 5.53 -8.88 2.57
C ALA A 107 4.70 -9.87 1.73
N TYR A 108 3.45 -10.07 2.10
CA TYR A 108 2.46 -10.82 1.31
C TYR A 108 1.10 -10.12 1.35
N MET A 109 0.25 -10.38 0.37
CA MET A 109 -1.08 -9.76 0.28
C MET A 109 -2.16 -10.67 0.85
N THR A 110 -3.18 -10.05 1.44
CA THR A 110 -4.42 -10.72 1.85
C THR A 110 -5.63 -9.94 1.36
N GLY A 111 -6.71 -10.66 1.07
CA GLY A 111 -8.00 -10.05 0.77
C GLY A 111 -8.62 -9.41 2.01
N VAL A 112 -9.50 -8.43 1.79
CA VAL A 112 -10.29 -7.76 2.82
C VAL A 112 -11.75 -7.65 2.36
N ARG A 113 -12.66 -7.87 3.30
CA ARG A 113 -14.09 -7.58 3.15
C ARG A 113 -14.39 -6.25 3.82
N ILE A 114 -14.94 -5.30 3.08
CA ILE A 114 -15.22 -3.95 3.59
C ILE A 114 -16.67 -3.83 4.07
N ARG A 115 -16.96 -2.81 4.89
CA ARG A 115 -18.33 -2.36 5.17
C ARG A 115 -18.60 -1.08 4.37
N LEU A 116 -19.79 -0.99 3.81
CA LEU A 116 -20.23 0.22 3.13
C LEU A 116 -20.56 1.32 4.13
N ARG A 117 -20.57 2.55 3.63
CA ARG A 117 -21.02 3.71 4.41
C ARG A 117 -22.46 4.07 4.08
N LYS A 118 -23.18 4.46 5.12
CA LYS A 118 -24.45 5.17 5.03
C LYS A 118 -24.27 6.47 5.83
N ASP A 119 -24.50 7.61 5.18
CA ASP A 119 -24.36 8.95 5.80
C ASP A 119 -22.98 9.18 6.47
N GLY A 120 -21.90 8.69 5.83
CA GLY A 120 -20.53 8.84 6.33
C GLY A 120 -20.12 7.83 7.42
N VAL A 121 -21.03 6.97 7.88
CA VAL A 121 -20.77 6.00 8.96
C VAL A 121 -20.72 4.58 8.39
N PRO A 122 -19.70 3.75 8.71
CA PRO A 122 -19.71 2.34 8.36
C PRO A 122 -20.95 1.64 8.94
N SER A 123 -21.75 1.00 8.09
CA SER A 123 -23.02 0.38 8.50
C SER A 123 -23.31 -0.89 7.69
N GLY A 124 -24.12 -1.78 8.26
CA GLY A 124 -24.46 -3.07 7.66
C GLY A 124 -23.34 -4.11 7.76
N ASP A 125 -23.54 -5.21 7.03
CA ASP A 125 -22.62 -6.34 7.01
C ASP A 125 -21.40 -6.10 6.11
N HIS A 126 -20.35 -6.89 6.33
CA HIS A 126 -19.20 -6.92 5.43
C HIS A 126 -19.62 -7.48 4.06
N ILE A 127 -19.28 -6.78 2.99
CA ILE A 127 -19.55 -7.22 1.61
C ILE A 127 -18.50 -8.24 1.13
N GLY A 128 -18.44 -8.53 -0.17
CA GLY A 128 -17.48 -9.49 -0.74
C GLY A 128 -16.01 -9.10 -0.58
N TRP A 129 -15.11 -9.93 -1.10
CA TRP A 129 -13.67 -9.68 -1.15
C TRP A 129 -13.35 -8.63 -2.22
N THR A 130 -13.46 -7.35 -1.84
CA THR A 130 -13.37 -6.21 -2.77
C THR A 130 -12.17 -5.30 -2.50
N HIS A 131 -11.34 -5.63 -1.49
CA HIS A 131 -10.16 -4.88 -1.13
C HIS A 131 -8.97 -5.81 -0.81
N MET A 132 -7.76 -5.26 -0.80
CA MET A 132 -6.54 -6.00 -0.49
C MET A 132 -5.61 -5.15 0.37
N VAL A 133 -4.87 -5.81 1.26
CA VAL A 133 -3.83 -5.18 2.09
C VAL A 133 -2.58 -6.04 2.07
N SER A 134 -1.45 -5.46 2.44
CA SER A 134 -0.19 -6.18 2.60
C SER A 134 0.08 -6.44 4.08
N ILE A 135 0.53 -7.63 4.42
CA ILE A 135 1.05 -7.97 5.75
C ILE A 135 2.57 -8.03 5.65
N VAL A 136 3.25 -7.28 6.51
CA VAL A 136 4.71 -7.17 6.55
C VAL A 136 5.22 -7.70 7.90
N ALA A 137 6.13 -8.66 7.85
CA ALA A 137 6.90 -9.10 9.01
C ALA A 137 8.22 -8.32 9.09
N LEU A 138 8.55 -7.82 10.28
CA LEU A 138 9.81 -7.13 10.56
C LEU A 138 10.81 -8.08 11.24
N PRO A 139 12.12 -7.79 11.19
CA PRO A 139 13.16 -8.63 11.81
C PRO A 139 13.03 -8.79 13.32
N ASP A 140 12.34 -7.88 14.02
CA ASP A 140 12.05 -7.97 15.44
C ASP A 140 10.90 -8.94 15.78
N GLY A 141 10.32 -9.61 14.76
CA GLY A 141 9.22 -10.55 14.89
C GLY A 141 7.83 -9.91 14.89
N SER A 142 7.73 -8.58 14.88
CA SER A 142 6.46 -7.89 14.79
C SER A 142 5.85 -7.99 13.39
N GLN A 143 4.52 -7.99 13.31
CA GLN A 143 3.78 -8.00 12.05
C GLN A 143 2.88 -6.78 11.96
N HIS A 144 2.82 -6.19 10.76
CA HIS A 144 2.04 -4.98 10.50
C HIS A 144 1.19 -5.13 9.24
N MET A 145 -0.04 -4.63 9.31
CA MET A 145 -0.94 -4.46 8.18
C MET A 145 -0.61 -3.12 7.55
N ILE A 146 -0.46 -3.15 6.23
CA ILE A 146 -0.18 -2.00 5.41
C ILE A 146 -1.29 -1.86 4.38
N ASP A 147 -1.94 -0.71 4.42
CA ASP A 147 -2.97 -0.33 3.48
C ASP A 147 -2.68 1.09 2.98
N VAL A 148 -2.15 1.16 1.77
CA VAL A 148 -1.85 2.42 1.09
C VAL A 148 -2.93 2.79 0.06
N ALA A 149 -4.03 2.02 0.00
CA ALA A 149 -4.96 2.04 -1.12
C ALA A 149 -6.44 1.97 -0.71
N PHE A 150 -6.76 2.32 0.54
CA PHE A 150 -8.15 2.46 1.01
C PHE A 150 -8.78 3.81 0.63
N GLY A 151 -7.97 4.84 0.44
CA GLY A 151 -8.43 6.23 0.30
C GLY A 151 -8.59 6.94 1.65
N GLY A 152 -9.53 7.90 1.72
CA GLY A 152 -9.60 8.89 2.80
C GLY A 152 -9.81 8.37 4.24
N ASP A 153 -10.26 7.12 4.41
CA ASP A 153 -10.46 6.50 5.73
C ASP A 153 -9.38 5.48 6.09
N GLY A 154 -8.39 5.30 5.23
CA GLY A 154 -7.33 4.34 5.42
C GLY A 154 -6.46 4.65 6.64
N ALA A 155 -5.69 3.63 7.05
CA ALA A 155 -4.63 3.83 8.02
C ALA A 155 -3.58 4.79 7.45
N THR A 156 -3.12 5.73 8.27
CA THR A 156 -2.06 6.69 7.90
C THR A 156 -0.65 6.17 8.15
N LYS A 157 -0.55 5.00 8.75
CA LYS A 157 0.71 4.34 9.11
C LYS A 157 0.48 2.83 9.24
N PRO A 158 1.55 2.02 9.30
CA PRO A 158 1.45 0.60 9.57
C PRO A 158 0.64 0.31 10.84
N ILE A 159 -0.31 -0.60 10.76
CA ILE A 159 -1.13 -1.02 11.90
C ILE A 159 -0.59 -2.34 12.44
N PRO A 160 -0.21 -2.43 13.73
CA PRO A 160 0.29 -3.68 14.31
C PRO A 160 -0.79 -4.76 14.28
N LEU A 161 -0.43 -6.00 13.90
CA LEU A 161 -1.31 -7.18 13.96
C LEU A 161 -1.47 -7.65 15.41
N LEU A 162 -2.06 -6.79 16.24
CA LEU A 162 -2.32 -7.03 17.65
C LEU A 162 -3.81 -6.81 17.92
N HIS A 163 -4.48 -7.89 18.33
CA HIS A 163 -5.92 -7.89 18.48
C HIS A 163 -6.40 -6.84 19.50
N GLY A 164 -7.36 -6.02 19.09
CA GLY A 164 -8.03 -5.03 19.93
C GLY A 164 -7.19 -3.81 20.29
N GLN A 165 -5.92 -3.74 19.88
CA GLN A 165 -5.06 -2.60 20.17
C GLN A 165 -5.47 -1.38 19.36
N ALA A 166 -5.87 -0.32 20.06
CA ALA A 166 -6.19 0.97 19.44
C ALA A 166 -4.93 1.67 18.97
N VAL A 167 -4.95 2.13 17.72
CA VAL A 167 -3.93 3.00 17.14
C VAL A 167 -4.60 4.28 16.67
N GLN A 168 -4.10 5.41 17.17
CA GLN A 168 -4.55 6.73 16.72
C GLN A 168 -4.19 6.93 15.24
N ASN A 169 -5.19 7.32 14.44
CA ASN A 169 -5.08 7.62 13.02
C ASN A 169 -5.11 9.15 12.81
N LEU A 170 -6.04 9.68 12.02
CA LEU A 170 -6.23 11.12 11.82
C LEU A 170 -7.22 11.71 12.80
N GLY A 171 -6.82 12.80 13.47
CA GLY A 171 -7.66 13.51 14.42
C GLY A 171 -8.13 12.59 15.56
N PRO A 172 -9.46 12.51 15.83
CA PRO A 172 -10.01 11.66 16.88
C PRO A 172 -10.21 10.19 16.44
N GLN A 173 -9.88 9.82 15.20
CA GLN A 173 -10.10 8.46 14.70
C GLN A 173 -9.11 7.47 15.31
N GLU A 174 -9.63 6.31 15.74
CA GLU A 174 -8.83 5.14 16.12
C GLU A 174 -9.09 3.99 15.15
N VAL A 175 -8.04 3.20 14.89
CA VAL A 175 -8.07 1.97 14.10
C VAL A 175 -7.64 0.79 14.97
N ARG A 176 -8.28 -0.36 14.79
CA ARG A 176 -8.05 -1.61 15.54
C ARG A 176 -8.14 -2.79 14.58
N LEU A 177 -7.42 -3.87 14.89
CA LEU A 177 -7.53 -5.19 14.22
C LEU A 177 -8.17 -6.23 15.14
#